data_AF-A0AAD8Z1R4-F1
#
_entry.id   AF-A0AAD8Z1R4-F1
#
_cell.length_a   1.000
_cell.length_b   1.000
_cell.length_c   1.000
_cell.angle_alpha   90.00
_cell.angle_beta   90.00
_cell.angle_gamma   90.00
#
_symmetry.space_group_name_H-M   'P 1'
#
loop_
_entity.id
_entity.type
_entity.pdbx_description
1 polymer ?
#
loop_
_entity_poly.entity_id
_entity_poly.type
_entity_poly.pdbx_seq_one_letter_code
_entity_poly.pdbx_strand_id
1 'polypeptide(L)'
;MGEDLIQATQESNVNIPQMADTLFERAGNASWIVVFKALVTTHHLMVHGNERFIQFLASRNTLFNLSNFLDKTGSHGYDMSTFIRRYSRYLNEKAFAYRQMAFDFGRVKKGADGVMRTMTTDKLLKAMPTLQSQIDALLEFDVHPNDLVNGVINAAFLLMFKDLIKLYA
;
A
#
# COMPACT_ATOMS: atom_id res chain seq x y z
N MET A 1 -11.12 3.47 -14.74
CA MET A 1 -9.71 3.01 -14.84
C MET A 1 -9.29 2.13 -13.66
N GLY A 2 -9.86 2.28 -12.44
CA GLY A 2 -9.56 1.37 -11.32
C GLY A 2 -10.48 0.14 -11.20
N GLU A 3 -11.74 0.25 -11.65
CA GLU A 3 -12.75 -0.81 -11.48
C GLU A 3 -12.46 -2.06 -12.32
N ASP A 4 -12.00 -1.90 -13.57
CA ASP A 4 -11.66 -3.01 -14.46
C ASP A 4 -10.53 -3.90 -13.90
N LEU A 5 -9.54 -3.27 -13.24
CA LEU A 5 -8.42 -4.01 -12.62
C LEU A 5 -8.84 -4.74 -11.34
N ILE A 6 -9.76 -4.17 -10.54
CA ILE A 6 -10.34 -4.89 -9.40
C ILE A 6 -11.07 -6.14 -9.90
N GLN A 7 -11.93 -5.97 -10.90
CA GLN A 7 -12.70 -7.08 -11.46
C GLN A 7 -11.77 -8.18 -11.98
N ALA A 8 -10.70 -7.81 -12.68
CA ALA A 8 -9.68 -8.75 -13.12
C ALA A 8 -9.10 -9.57 -11.94
N THR A 9 -8.80 -8.97 -10.78
CA THR A 9 -8.29 -9.76 -9.65
C THR A 9 -9.30 -10.78 -9.08
N GLN A 10 -10.59 -10.60 -9.31
CA GLN A 10 -11.64 -11.51 -8.82
C GLN A 10 -11.90 -12.68 -9.77
N GLU A 11 -11.48 -12.58 -11.02
CA GLU A 11 -11.59 -13.67 -12.00
C GLU A 11 -10.57 -14.77 -11.69
N SER A 12 -11.04 -16.02 -11.62
CA SER A 12 -10.19 -17.18 -11.28
C SER A 12 -9.04 -17.41 -12.27
N ASN A 13 -9.12 -16.85 -13.48
CA ASN A 13 -8.20 -17.09 -14.58
C ASN A 13 -7.15 -15.97 -14.74
N VAL A 14 -7.19 -14.93 -13.90
CA VAL A 14 -6.26 -13.80 -14.01
C VAL A 14 -4.91 -14.12 -13.37
N ASN A 15 -3.85 -13.86 -14.11
CA ASN A 15 -2.47 -14.09 -13.69
C ASN A 15 -1.99 -12.95 -12.77
N ILE A 16 -2.20 -13.13 -11.45
CA ILE A 16 -1.79 -12.19 -10.40
C ILE A 16 -0.28 -11.84 -10.48
N PRO A 17 0.66 -12.82 -10.62
CA PRO A 17 2.07 -12.51 -10.82
C PRO A 17 2.33 -11.55 -11.97
N GLN A 18 1.78 -11.81 -13.16
CA GLN A 18 1.96 -10.96 -14.33
C GLN A 18 1.42 -9.54 -14.12
N MET A 19 0.28 -9.41 -13.44
CA MET A 19 -0.29 -8.11 -13.10
C MET A 19 0.63 -7.31 -12.15
N ALA A 20 1.15 -7.98 -11.11
CA ALA A 20 2.09 -7.36 -10.18
C ALA A 20 3.41 -6.98 -10.87
N ASP A 21 3.96 -7.84 -11.72
CA ASP A 21 5.19 -7.56 -12.48
C ASP A 21 5.02 -6.37 -13.43
N THR A 22 3.86 -6.25 -14.08
CA THR A 22 3.52 -5.06 -14.88
C THR A 22 3.57 -3.78 -14.03
N LEU A 23 2.99 -3.81 -12.83
CA LEU A 23 3.01 -2.66 -11.92
C LEU A 23 4.42 -2.34 -11.42
N PHE A 24 5.26 -3.35 -11.16
CA PHE A 24 6.66 -3.16 -10.80
C PHE A 24 7.47 -2.54 -11.93
N GLU A 25 7.26 -2.96 -13.18
CA GLU A 25 7.88 -2.36 -14.35
C GLU A 25 7.51 -0.86 -14.46
N ARG A 26 6.23 -0.52 -14.26
CA ARG A 26 5.80 0.89 -14.24
C ARG A 26 6.40 1.68 -13.08
N ALA A 27 6.56 1.06 -11.90
CA ALA A 27 7.21 1.68 -10.76
C ALA A 27 8.72 1.92 -10.97
N GLY A 28 9.35 1.25 -11.94
CA GLY A 28 10.74 1.49 -12.36
C GLY A 28 10.94 2.63 -13.36
N ASN A 29 9.88 3.38 -13.73
CA ASN A 29 9.97 4.47 -14.68
C ASN A 29 10.67 5.71 -14.10
N ALA A 30 11.26 6.57 -14.95
CA ALA A 30 11.88 7.82 -14.50
C ALA A 30 10.86 8.92 -14.14
N SER A 31 9.64 8.87 -14.72
CA SER A 31 8.60 9.88 -14.49
C SER A 31 7.88 9.64 -13.17
N TRP A 32 7.87 10.67 -12.31
CA TRP A 32 7.14 10.64 -11.04
C TRP A 32 5.65 10.32 -11.24
N ILE A 33 5.03 10.79 -12.33
CA ILE A 33 3.60 10.54 -12.61
C ILE A 33 3.36 9.05 -12.81
N VAL A 34 4.22 8.39 -13.60
CA VAL A 34 4.08 6.96 -13.91
C VAL A 34 4.30 6.13 -12.67
N VAL A 35 5.38 6.41 -11.92
CA VAL A 35 5.72 5.69 -10.69
C VAL A 35 4.63 5.84 -9.65
N PHE A 36 4.19 7.06 -9.39
CA PHE A 36 3.20 7.33 -8.34
C PHE A 36 1.84 6.71 -8.69
N LYS A 37 1.40 6.78 -9.95
CA LYS A 37 0.18 6.09 -10.40
C LYS A 37 0.29 4.56 -10.29
N ALA A 38 1.47 3.98 -10.53
CA ALA A 38 1.70 2.56 -10.32
C ALA A 38 1.52 2.19 -8.84
N LEU A 39 2.14 2.94 -7.92
CA LEU A 39 1.98 2.74 -6.47
C LEU A 39 0.53 2.89 -6.01
N VAL A 40 -0.17 3.93 -6.47
CA VAL A 40 -1.60 4.15 -6.16
C VAL A 40 -2.45 2.97 -6.65
N THR A 41 -2.17 2.47 -7.85
CA THR A 41 -2.87 1.31 -8.42
C THR A 41 -2.60 0.05 -7.61
N THR A 42 -1.34 -0.20 -7.23
CA THR A 42 -0.98 -1.32 -6.35
C THR A 42 -1.72 -1.23 -5.01
N HIS A 43 -1.74 -0.07 -4.36
CA HIS A 43 -2.45 0.13 -3.10
C HIS A 43 -3.95 -0.15 -3.26
N HIS A 44 -4.56 0.34 -4.34
CA HIS A 44 -5.95 0.08 -4.66
C HIS A 44 -6.26 -1.42 -4.78
N LEU A 45 -5.38 -2.19 -5.44
CA LEU A 45 -5.51 -3.65 -5.56
C LEU A 45 -5.29 -4.38 -4.24
N MET A 46 -4.38 -3.91 -3.39
CA MET A 46 -4.19 -4.48 -2.04
C MET A 46 -5.45 -4.34 -1.17
N VAL A 47 -6.14 -3.20 -1.27
CA VAL A 47 -7.30 -2.88 -0.43
C VAL A 47 -8.61 -3.44 -0.99
N HIS A 48 -8.84 -3.28 -2.30
CA HIS A 48 -10.13 -3.57 -2.94
C HIS A 48 -10.11 -4.82 -3.82
N GLY A 49 -8.92 -5.28 -4.21
CA GLY A 49 -8.77 -6.49 -5.02
C GLY A 49 -8.92 -7.77 -4.20
N ASN A 50 -8.85 -8.88 -4.92
CA ASN A 50 -8.80 -10.21 -4.32
C ASN A 50 -7.56 -10.35 -3.42
N GLU A 51 -7.73 -11.02 -2.28
CA GLU A 51 -6.66 -11.18 -1.28
C GLU A 51 -5.42 -11.89 -1.82
N ARG A 52 -5.58 -12.70 -2.89
CA ARG A 52 -4.46 -13.31 -3.63
C ARG A 52 -3.42 -12.29 -4.10
N PHE A 53 -3.82 -11.05 -4.40
CA PHE A 53 -2.89 -10.00 -4.82
C PHE A 53 -1.92 -9.62 -3.69
N ILE A 54 -2.43 -9.25 -2.51
CA ILE A 54 -1.56 -8.90 -1.37
C ILE A 54 -0.79 -10.13 -0.85
N GLN A 55 -1.38 -11.32 -0.90
CA GLN A 55 -0.68 -12.59 -0.59
C GLN A 55 0.53 -12.78 -1.49
N PHE A 56 0.37 -12.57 -2.80
CA PHE A 56 1.47 -12.65 -3.75
C PHE A 56 2.56 -11.62 -3.42
N LEU A 57 2.20 -10.36 -3.15
CA LEU A 57 3.18 -9.33 -2.76
C LEU A 57 3.92 -9.72 -1.48
N ALA A 58 3.20 -10.16 -0.44
CA ALA A 58 3.75 -10.60 0.84
C ALA A 58 4.70 -11.81 0.72
N SER A 59 4.54 -12.64 -0.33
CA SER A 59 5.43 -13.78 -0.62
C SER A 59 6.78 -13.38 -1.19
N ARG A 60 6.92 -12.15 -1.74
CA ARG A 60 8.17 -11.68 -2.34
C ARG A 60 9.14 -11.20 -1.27
N ASN A 61 10.44 -11.37 -1.54
CA ASN A 61 11.51 -10.83 -0.69
C ASN A 61 11.72 -9.33 -0.90
N THR A 62 11.45 -8.84 -2.10
CA THR A 62 11.56 -7.43 -2.47
C THR A 62 10.34 -6.99 -3.27
N LEU A 63 9.86 -5.78 -2.98
CA LEU A 63 8.73 -5.13 -3.64
C LEU A 63 9.21 -3.86 -4.36
N PHE A 64 9.02 -2.69 -3.76
CA PHE A 64 9.46 -1.42 -4.33
C PHE A 64 10.82 -1.00 -3.76
N ASN A 65 11.81 -0.80 -4.63
CA ASN A 65 13.11 -0.23 -4.25
C ASN A 65 13.22 1.23 -4.71
N LEU A 66 12.46 2.11 -4.05
CA LEU A 66 12.31 3.51 -4.44
C LEU A 66 12.91 4.49 -3.43
N SER A 67 13.67 4.05 -2.43
CA SER A 67 14.23 4.90 -1.36
C SER A 67 15.09 6.07 -1.87
N ASN A 68 15.70 5.91 -3.04
CA ASN A 68 16.51 6.93 -3.72
C ASN A 68 15.83 7.51 -4.98
N PHE A 69 14.53 7.27 -5.17
CA PHE A 69 13.80 7.78 -6.33
C PHE A 69 13.86 9.31 -6.35
N LEU A 70 14.18 9.87 -7.52
CA LEU A 70 14.25 11.30 -7.76
C LEU A 70 13.99 11.62 -9.23
N ASP A 71 12.88 12.32 -9.47
CA ASP A 71 12.58 12.96 -10.74
C ASP A 71 12.90 14.46 -10.63
N LYS A 72 13.84 14.93 -11.46
CA LYS A 72 14.24 16.35 -11.50
C LYS A 72 13.50 17.14 -12.59
N THR A 73 12.49 16.55 -13.22
CA THR A 73 11.74 17.18 -14.31
C THR A 73 10.54 17.99 -13.80
N GLY A 74 10.30 19.13 -14.44
CA GLY A 74 9.16 20.00 -14.16
C GLY A 74 9.19 20.64 -12.77
N SER A 75 8.12 21.39 -12.44
CA SER A 75 7.96 22.08 -11.15
C SER A 75 7.65 21.15 -9.98
N HIS A 76 7.09 19.96 -10.27
CA HIS A 76 6.58 19.05 -9.23
C HIS A 76 7.42 17.78 -9.03
N GLY A 77 8.37 17.47 -9.93
CA GLY A 77 9.11 16.19 -9.86
C GLY A 77 9.86 16.01 -8.55
N TYR A 78 10.52 17.07 -8.07
CA TYR A 78 11.31 17.03 -6.84
C TYR A 78 10.43 16.74 -5.62
N ASP A 79 9.34 17.51 -5.45
CA ASP A 79 8.43 17.37 -4.31
C ASP A 79 7.72 16.02 -4.33
N MET A 80 7.22 15.60 -5.49
CA MET A 80 6.51 14.31 -5.63
C MET A 80 7.43 13.12 -5.40
N SER A 81 8.74 13.25 -5.67
CA SER A 81 9.72 12.20 -5.36
C SER A 81 9.82 11.91 -3.86
N THR A 82 9.65 12.91 -3.00
CA THR A 82 9.60 12.70 -1.54
C THR A 82 8.38 11.90 -1.13
N PHE A 83 7.20 12.23 -1.66
CA PHE A 83 5.97 11.47 -1.38
C PHE A 83 6.00 10.06 -1.96
N ILE A 84 6.59 9.85 -3.14
CA ILE A 84 6.79 8.52 -3.73
C ILE A 84 7.64 7.63 -2.80
N ARG A 85 8.75 8.16 -2.27
CA ARG A 85 9.62 7.44 -1.33
C ARG A 85 8.83 6.99 -0.10
N ARG A 86 8.15 7.92 0.57
CA ARG A 86 7.35 7.67 1.78
C ARG A 86 6.21 6.69 1.51
N TYR A 87 5.46 6.90 0.43
CA TYR A 87 4.33 6.04 0.07
C TYR A 87 4.76 4.62 -0.32
N SER A 88 5.87 4.47 -1.04
CA SER A 88 6.43 3.15 -1.36
C SER A 88 6.87 2.39 -0.12
N ARG A 89 7.44 3.07 0.89
CA ARG A 89 7.78 2.50 2.18
C ARG A 89 6.52 1.96 2.87
N TYR A 90 5.43 2.74 2.91
CA TYR A 90 4.17 2.28 3.48
C TYR A 90 3.63 1.02 2.78
N LEU A 91 3.64 0.95 1.45
CA LEU A 91 3.15 -0.23 0.74
C LEU A 91 4.00 -1.48 1.01
N ASN A 92 5.32 -1.31 1.10
CA ASN A 92 6.22 -2.38 1.50
C ASN A 92 5.89 -2.86 2.93
N GLU A 93 5.67 -1.93 3.87
CA GLU A 93 5.34 -2.24 5.26
C GLU A 93 3.97 -2.94 5.38
N LYS A 94 2.97 -2.51 4.61
CA LYS A 94 1.65 -3.16 4.56
C LYS A 94 1.75 -4.62 4.07
N ALA A 95 2.55 -4.90 3.05
CA ALA A 95 2.77 -6.26 2.58
C ALA A 95 3.60 -7.09 3.58
N PHE A 96 4.58 -6.48 4.25
CA PHE A 96 5.34 -7.12 5.32
C PHE A 96 4.45 -7.47 6.52
N ALA A 97 3.59 -6.56 6.96
CA ALA A 97 2.61 -6.82 8.01
C ALA A 97 1.69 -8.00 7.65
N TYR A 98 1.21 -8.06 6.40
CA TYR A 98 0.45 -9.21 5.90
C TYR A 98 1.27 -10.51 5.98
N ARG A 99 2.54 -10.50 5.57
CA ARG A 99 3.44 -11.67 5.63
C ARG A 99 3.58 -12.19 7.07
N GLN A 100 3.73 -11.30 8.03
CA GLN A 100 3.93 -11.66 9.44
C GLN A 100 2.66 -12.19 10.11
N MET A 101 1.50 -11.65 9.72
CA MET A 101 0.24 -11.93 10.40
C MET A 101 -0.66 -12.93 9.67
N ALA A 102 -0.40 -13.18 8.39
CA ALA A 102 -1.26 -13.95 7.49
C ALA A 102 -2.69 -13.38 7.35
N PHE A 103 -2.88 -12.10 7.65
CA PHE A 103 -4.11 -11.35 7.43
C PHE A 103 -3.80 -9.85 7.28
N ASP A 104 -4.72 -9.09 6.67
CA ASP A 104 -4.64 -7.61 6.58
C ASP A 104 -5.39 -6.96 7.75
N PHE A 105 -4.68 -6.21 8.61
CA PHE A 105 -5.27 -5.47 9.74
C PHE A 105 -6.44 -4.55 9.33
N GLY A 106 -6.43 -4.02 8.11
CA GLY A 106 -7.50 -3.18 7.58
C GLY A 106 -8.70 -3.94 7.01
N ARG A 107 -8.62 -5.26 6.87
CA ARG A 107 -9.70 -6.11 6.30
C ARG A 107 -10.27 -7.13 7.28
N VAL A 108 -9.60 -7.40 8.39
CA VAL A 108 -10.10 -8.36 9.40
C VAL A 108 -11.40 -7.89 10.05
N LYS A 109 -12.20 -8.87 10.51
CA LYS A 109 -13.41 -8.63 11.30
C LYS A 109 -13.07 -7.76 12.53
N LYS A 110 -13.86 -6.70 12.72
CA LYS A 110 -13.79 -5.77 13.86
C LYS A 110 -14.92 -6.04 14.86
N GLY A 111 -14.91 -5.34 16.00
CA GLY A 111 -15.90 -5.48 17.07
C GLY A 111 -15.54 -6.53 18.12
N ALA A 112 -16.50 -6.88 18.98
CA ALA A 112 -16.28 -7.79 20.12
C ALA A 112 -15.70 -9.15 19.70
N ASP A 113 -16.20 -9.71 18.60
CA ASP A 113 -15.71 -10.98 18.03
C ASP A 113 -14.65 -10.76 16.93
N GLY A 114 -14.00 -9.60 16.92
CA GLY A 114 -12.99 -9.26 15.93
C GLY A 114 -11.70 -10.04 16.13
N VAL A 115 -10.93 -10.22 15.05
CA VAL A 115 -9.67 -11.00 15.08
C VAL A 115 -8.72 -10.46 16.14
N MET A 116 -8.58 -9.14 16.25
CA MET A 116 -7.69 -8.51 17.21
C MET A 116 -8.15 -8.67 18.67
N ARG A 117 -9.46 -8.77 18.91
CA ARG A 117 -10.04 -8.86 20.26
C ARG A 117 -10.13 -10.28 20.81
N THR A 118 -10.06 -11.27 19.91
CA THR A 118 -10.23 -12.70 20.26
C THR A 118 -8.95 -13.52 20.09
N MET A 119 -7.86 -12.93 19.58
CA MET A 119 -6.60 -13.66 19.46
C MET A 119 -5.97 -13.98 20.82
N THR A 120 -5.15 -15.03 20.85
CA THR A 120 -4.38 -15.39 22.05
C THR A 120 -3.34 -14.33 22.39
N THR A 121 -3.00 -14.20 23.68
CA THR A 121 -2.00 -13.25 24.18
C THR A 121 -0.67 -13.35 23.43
N ASP A 122 -0.17 -14.56 23.16
CA ASP A 122 1.10 -14.75 22.44
C ASP A 122 1.07 -14.22 21.01
N LYS A 123 -0.07 -14.35 20.31
CA LYS A 123 -0.24 -13.78 18.97
C LYS A 123 -0.36 -12.26 19.05
N LEU A 124 -1.03 -11.75 20.09
CA LEU A 124 -1.22 -10.31 20.28
C LEU A 124 0.10 -9.59 20.53
N LEU A 125 0.96 -10.17 21.37
CA LEU A 125 2.31 -9.65 21.63
C LEU A 125 3.16 -9.54 20.36
N LYS A 126 2.92 -10.38 19.35
CA LYS A 126 3.58 -10.31 18.03
C LYS A 126 2.87 -9.36 17.06
N ALA A 127 1.54 -9.28 17.15
CA ALA A 127 0.72 -8.43 16.30
C ALA A 127 0.93 -6.94 16.60
N MET A 128 1.05 -6.57 17.88
CA MET A 128 1.12 -5.16 18.30
C MET A 128 2.31 -4.41 17.67
N PRO A 129 3.57 -4.88 17.72
CA PRO A 129 4.68 -4.18 17.09
C PRO A 129 4.54 -4.10 15.56
N THR A 130 3.99 -5.15 14.95
CA THR A 130 3.76 -5.21 13.50
C THR A 130 2.72 -4.16 13.07
N LEU A 131 1.61 -4.06 13.81
CA LEU A 131 0.58 -3.04 13.58
C LEU A 131 1.15 -1.62 13.78
N GLN A 132 1.92 -1.42 14.86
CA GLN A 132 2.54 -0.12 15.14
C GLN A 132 3.48 0.30 14.02
N SER A 133 4.38 -0.58 13.55
CA SER A 133 5.30 -0.30 12.45
C SER A 133 4.56 0.09 11.16
N GLN A 134 3.45 -0.60 10.86
CA GLN A 134 2.60 -0.25 9.71
C GLN A 134 1.95 1.13 9.86
N ILE A 135 1.49 1.50 11.06
CA ILE A 135 0.93 2.83 11.34
C ILE A 135 2.03 3.90 11.25
N ASP A 136 3.21 3.65 11.80
CA ASP A 136 4.33 4.60 11.75
C ASP A 136 4.74 4.91 10.31
N ALA A 137 4.90 3.87 9.48
CA ALA A 137 5.17 4.04 8.06
C ALA A 137 4.05 4.78 7.30
N LEU A 138 2.80 4.65 7.76
CA LEU A 138 1.67 5.40 7.20
C LEU A 138 1.79 6.89 7.54
N LEU A 139 2.01 7.20 8.82
CA LEU A 139 2.09 8.57 9.33
C LEU A 139 3.28 9.34 8.76
N GLU A 140 4.38 8.66 8.43
CA GLU A 140 5.53 9.24 7.73
C GLU A 140 5.23 9.76 6.31
N PHE A 141 4.04 9.49 5.75
CA PHE A 141 3.61 10.16 4.52
C PHE A 141 3.62 11.68 4.69
N ASP A 142 3.23 12.16 5.88
CA ASP A 142 3.50 13.51 6.39
C ASP A 142 3.24 14.59 5.32
N VAL A 143 1.99 14.59 4.84
CA VAL A 143 1.50 15.50 3.81
C VAL A 143 0.75 16.67 4.45
N HIS A 144 0.94 17.87 3.93
CA HIS A 144 0.27 19.09 4.36
C HIS A 144 -0.70 19.60 3.29
N PRO A 145 -1.64 20.50 3.64
CA PRO A 145 -2.62 21.02 2.69
C PRO A 145 -2.00 21.61 1.42
N ASN A 146 -0.85 22.26 1.54
CA ASN A 146 -0.14 22.88 0.41
C ASN A 146 0.52 21.86 -0.53
N ASP A 147 0.66 20.60 -0.12
CA ASP A 147 1.24 19.54 -0.95
C ASP A 147 0.20 18.85 -1.84
N LEU A 148 -1.09 18.96 -1.50
CA LEU A 148 -2.23 18.30 -2.16
C LEU A 148 -2.65 18.98 -3.48
N VAL A 149 -1.66 19.28 -4.32
CA VAL A 149 -1.80 20.17 -5.49
C VAL A 149 -2.27 19.49 -6.78
N ASN A 150 -2.34 18.15 -6.81
CA ASN A 150 -2.70 17.41 -8.03
C ASN A 150 -3.48 16.12 -7.72
N GLY A 151 -4.15 15.57 -8.72
CA GLY A 151 -5.01 14.38 -8.56
C GLY A 151 -4.29 13.11 -8.11
N VAL A 152 -2.98 12.96 -8.38
CA VAL A 152 -2.24 11.74 -8.05
C VAL A 152 -1.95 11.66 -6.55
N ILE A 153 -1.38 12.73 -5.98
CA ILE A 153 -1.13 12.78 -4.52
C ILE A 153 -2.43 12.79 -3.72
N ASN A 154 -3.49 13.44 -4.22
CA ASN A 154 -4.82 13.40 -3.60
C ASN A 154 -5.39 11.97 -3.55
N ALA A 155 -5.24 11.19 -4.63
CA ALA A 155 -5.68 9.80 -4.64
C ALA A 155 -4.87 8.92 -3.65
N ALA A 156 -3.55 9.12 -3.58
CA ALA A 156 -2.70 8.44 -2.61
C ALA A 156 -3.12 8.77 -1.16
N PHE A 157 -3.29 10.06 -0.86
CA PHE A 157 -3.73 10.53 0.46
C PHE A 157 -5.06 9.93 0.89
N LEU A 158 -6.07 9.89 0.01
CA LEU A 158 -7.37 9.30 0.33
C LEU A 158 -7.30 7.80 0.64
N LEU A 159 -6.42 7.05 -0.04
CA LEU A 159 -6.20 5.64 0.28
C LEU A 159 -5.48 5.48 1.63
N MET A 160 -4.45 6.28 1.90
CA MET A 160 -3.75 6.30 3.20
C MET A 160 -4.70 6.61 4.35
N PHE A 161 -5.55 7.63 4.18
CA PHE A 161 -6.54 8.02 5.17
C PHE A 161 -7.53 6.88 5.46
N LYS A 162 -8.04 6.21 4.42
CA LYS A 162 -8.95 5.06 4.59
C LYS A 162 -8.29 3.91 5.33
N ASP A 163 -7.03 3.62 5.04
CA ASP A 163 -6.27 2.60 5.76
C ASP A 163 -6.04 3.02 7.21
N LEU A 164 -5.66 4.27 7.48
CA LEU A 164 -5.47 4.80 8.83
C LEU A 164 -6.70 4.60 9.72
N ILE A 165 -7.89 5.00 9.24
CA ILE A 165 -9.14 4.82 9.99
C ILE A 165 -9.37 3.35 10.35
N LYS A 166 -9.07 2.43 9.45
CA LYS A 166 -9.23 0.99 9.69
C LYS A 166 -8.17 0.42 10.64
N LEU A 167 -6.96 0.96 10.63
CA LEU A 167 -5.86 0.52 11.52
C LEU A 167 -6.10 0.97 12.96
N TYR A 168 -6.73 2.13 13.18
CA TYR A 168 -7.07 2.64 14.51
C TYR A 168 -8.37 2.07 15.11
N ALA A 169 -9.21 1.41 14.30
CA ALA A 169 -10.54 0.88 14.69
C ALA A 169 -10.50 -0.48 15.41
#